data_AF-A0A3D0NGG5-F1
#
_entry.id   AF-A0A3D0NGG5-F1
#
_cell.length_a   1.000
_cell.length_b   1.000
_cell.length_c   1.000
_cell.angle_alpha   90.00
_cell.angle_beta   90.00
_cell.angle_gamma   90.00
#
_symmetry.space_group_name_H-M   'P 1'
#
loop_
_entity.id
_entity.type
_entity.pdbx_description
1 polymer ?
#
loop_
_entity_poly.entity_id
_entity_poly.type
_entity_poly.pdbx_seq_one_letter_code
_entity_poly.pdbx_strand_id
1 'polypeptide(L)' 'MSQETILIIEDEKALVEILEYNLVREGYRVFTATDGG' A
#
# COMPACT_ATOMS: atom_id res chain seq x y z
N MET A 1 8.89 13.90 -12.97
CA MET A 1 7.68 13.71 -12.13
C MET A 1 8.10 12.86 -10.95
N SER A 2 7.86 13.30 -9.72
CA SER A 2 8.07 12.48 -8.52
C SER A 2 7.01 11.39 -8.49
N GLN A 3 7.39 10.11 -8.36
CA GLN A 3 6.42 9.05 -8.12
C GLN A 3 5.74 9.30 -6.76
N GLU A 4 4.42 9.46 -6.77
CA GLU A 4 3.63 9.57 -5.56
C GLU A 4 3.78 8.31 -4.71
N THR A 5 3.97 8.50 -3.40
CA THR A 5 4.18 7.43 -2.42
C THR A 5 2.95 7.32 -1.52
N ILE A 6 2.47 6.10 -1.30
CA ILE A 6 1.32 5.77 -0.47
C ILE A 6 1.76 4.83 0.66
N LEU A 7 1.32 5.10 1.88
CA LEU A 7 1.46 4.20 3.04
C LEU A 7 0.06 3.65 3.40
N ILE A 8 -0.07 2.34 3.41
CA ILE A 8 -1.28 1.63 3.84
C ILE A 8 -1.06 1.18 5.29
N ILE A 9 -1.95 1.56 6.19
CA ILE A 9 -1.99 1.09 7.58
C ILE A 9 -3.30 0.33 7.75
N GLU A 10 -3.23 -0.99 7.85
CA GLU A 10 -4.40 -1.87 7.83
C GLU A 10 -4.05 -3.22 8.49
N ASP A 11 -4.88 -3.69 9.42
CA ASP A 11 -4.59 -4.90 10.21
C ASP A 11 -4.98 -6.19 9.47
N GLU A 12 -5.90 -6.11 8.51
CA GLU A 12 -6.28 -7.23 7.67
C GLU A 12 -5.33 -7.44 6.48
N LYS A 13 -4.48 -8.47 6.56
CA LYS A 13 -3.49 -8.79 5.51
C LYS A 13 -4.11 -9.01 4.12
N ALA A 14 -5.27 -9.65 4.01
CA ALA A 14 -5.91 -9.91 2.73
C ALA A 14 -6.31 -8.60 2.02
N LEU A 15 -6.72 -7.58 2.79
CA LEU A 15 -7.05 -6.27 2.26
C LEU A 15 -5.79 -5.52 1.81
N VAL A 16 -4.72 -5.57 2.59
CA VAL A 16 -3.40 -4.99 2.22
C VAL A 16 -2.93 -5.52 0.87
N GLU A 17 -2.97 -6.83 0.66
CA GLU A 17 -2.52 -7.47 -0.59
C GLU A 17 -3.31 -6.99 -1.81
N ILE A 18 -4.65 -6.85 -1.69
CA ILE A 18 -5.52 -6.36 -2.77
C ILE A 18 -5.22 -4.90 -3.09
N LEU A 19 -5.06 -4.05 -2.08
CA LEU A 19 -4.81 -2.62 -2.25
C LEU A 19 -3.41 -2.36 -2.83
N GLU A 20 -2.38 -3.02 -2.30
CA GLU A 20 -1.00 -2.91 -2.79
C GLU A 20 -0.92 -3.32 -4.28
N TYR A 21 -1.51 -4.44 -4.64
CA TYR A 21 -1.54 -4.92 -6.04
C TYR A 21 -2.14 -3.88 -7.00
N ASN A 22 -3.27 -3.27 -6.63
CA ASN A 22 -3.94 -2.29 -7.49
C ASN A 22 -3.14 -0.99 -7.60
N LEU A 23 -2.64 -0.47 -6.47
CA LEU A 23 -1.90 0.81 -6.45
C LEU A 23 -0.53 0.70 -7.15
N VAL A 24 0.17 -0.43 -7.01
CA VAL A 24 1.42 -0.67 -7.76
C VAL A 24 1.13 -0.73 -9.26
N ARG A 25 0.02 -1.35 -9.69
CA ARG A 25 -0.41 -1.38 -11.11
C ARG A 25 -0.76 0.00 -11.65
N GLU A 26 -1.24 0.91 -10.82
CA GLU A 26 -1.50 2.31 -11.16
C GLU A 26 -0.22 3.17 -11.20
N GLY A 27 0.91 2.62 -10.77
CA GLY A 27 2.23 3.26 -10.85
C GLY A 27 2.68 3.95 -9.56
N TYR A 28 1.95 3.75 -8.46
CA TYR A 28 2.33 4.26 -7.14
C TYR A 28 3.45 3.45 -6.51
N ARG A 29 4.26 4.13 -5.69
CA ARG A 29 5.14 3.45 -4.73
C ARG A 29 4.36 3.19 -3.45
N VAL A 30 4.22 1.94 -3.05
CA VAL A 30 3.41 1.54 -1.90
C VAL A 30 4.31 1.04 -0.77
N PHE A 31 4.00 1.46 0.45
CA PHE A 31 4.49 0.88 1.70
C PHE A 31 3.30 0.38 2.51
N THR A 32 3.50 -0.69 3.28
CA THR A 32 2.45 -1.30 4.08
C THR A 32 2.91 -1.43 5.54
N ALA A 33 1.99 -1.24 6.46
CA ALA A 33 2.15 -1.49 7.88
C ALA A 33 0.90 -2.23 8.38
N THR A 34 1.09 -3.39 9.00
CA THR A 34 -0.01 -4.23 9.52
C THR A 34 -0.30 -3.98 10.99
N ASP A 35 0.47 -3.09 11.60
CA ASP A 35 0.34 -2.66 12.98
C ASP A 35 0.88 -1.23 13.09
N GLY A 36 0.53 -0.56 14.18
CA GLY A 36 0.94 0.82 14.45
C GLY A 36 1.86 0.90 15.65
N GLY A 37 2.93 0.09 15.66
CA GLY A 37 3.90 0.01 16.76
C GLY A 37 4.30 1.35 17.39
#